data_AF-A0A7J2RE60-F1
#
_entry.id   AF-A0A7J2RE60-F1
#
_cell.length_a   1.000
_cell.length_b   1.000
_cell.length_c   1.000
_cell.angle_alpha   90.00
_cell.angle_beta   90.00
_cell.angle_gamma   90.00
#
_symmetry.space_group_name_H-M   'P 1'
#
loop_
_entity.id
_entity.type
_entity.pdbx_description
1 polymer ?
#
loop_
_entity_poly.entity_id
_entity_poly.type
_entity_poly.pdbx_seq_one_letter_code
_entity_poly.pdbx_strand_id
1 'polypeptide(L)'
;MNEKLLSSYFRRHLKEKRINFIEQVPFRKKRIDFVIYEEEDNINTFELKVSDWKSVFNQACKNLLFSDKSYICFWYTFENRIDMDLVKRYNIGLFLIKKNKVLEIVSPHNNNKYLKPNYYKSFKNKILDSIHNENLFGN
;
A
#
# COMPACT_ATOMS: atom_id res chain seq x y z
N MET A 1 -6.53 -3.36 -19.37
CA MET A 1 -5.89 -3.54 -18.05
C MET A 1 -6.99 -3.78 -17.02
N ASN A 2 -6.82 -4.71 -16.09
CA ASN A 2 -7.74 -4.91 -14.96
C ASN A 2 -6.96 -4.96 -13.64
N GLU A 3 -7.66 -4.85 -12.51
CA GLU A 3 -7.02 -4.78 -11.18
C GLU A 3 -6.24 -6.06 -10.85
N LYS A 4 -6.74 -7.25 -11.21
CA LYS A 4 -6.03 -8.52 -10.99
C LYS A 4 -4.67 -8.56 -11.69
N LEU A 5 -4.59 -8.06 -12.92
CA LEU A 5 -3.35 -7.99 -13.71
C LEU A 5 -2.41 -6.88 -13.19
N LEU A 6 -2.97 -5.76 -12.73
CA LEU A 6 -2.19 -4.71 -12.08
C LEU A 6 -1.51 -5.23 -10.80
N SER A 7 -2.27 -5.92 -9.96
CA SER A 7 -1.77 -6.56 -8.74
C SER A 7 -0.71 -7.61 -9.04
N SER A 8 -0.84 -8.38 -10.12
CA SER A 8 0.20 -9.37 -10.47
C SER A 8 1.50 -8.71 -10.90
N TYR A 9 1.47 -7.56 -11.58
CA TYR A 9 2.67 -6.79 -11.91
C TYR A 9 3.34 -6.20 -10.67
N PHE A 10 2.55 -5.66 -9.74
CA PHE A 10 3.08 -5.13 -8.48
C PHE A 10 3.68 -6.25 -7.61
N ARG A 11 2.95 -7.35 -7.42
CA ARG A 11 3.43 -8.54 -6.72
C ARG A 11 4.75 -9.06 -7.29
N ARG A 12 4.83 -9.18 -8.62
CA ARG A 12 6.07 -9.63 -9.27
C ARG A 12 7.23 -8.70 -8.96
N HIS A 13 7.01 -7.39 -9.05
CA HIS A 13 8.03 -6.40 -8.72
C HIS A 13 8.53 -6.55 -7.26
N LEU A 14 7.62 -6.70 -6.30
CA LEU A 14 7.99 -6.90 -4.89
C LEU A 14 8.80 -8.19 -4.69
N LYS A 15 8.38 -9.30 -5.32
CA LYS A 15 9.10 -10.58 -5.26
C LYS A 15 10.50 -10.49 -5.88
N GLU A 16 10.64 -9.87 -7.04
CA GLU A 16 11.93 -9.66 -7.71
C GLU A 16 12.89 -8.82 -6.85
N LYS A 17 12.34 -7.88 -6.07
CA LYS A 17 13.09 -7.04 -5.13
C LYS A 17 13.31 -7.69 -3.75
N ARG A 18 12.78 -8.90 -3.53
CA ARG A 18 12.82 -9.60 -2.23
C ARG A 18 12.26 -8.75 -1.08
N ILE A 19 11.21 -7.98 -1.37
CA ILE A 19 10.51 -7.18 -0.38
C ILE A 19 9.48 -8.06 0.34
N ASN A 20 9.40 -7.94 1.66
CA ASN A 20 8.39 -8.63 2.46
C ASN A 20 7.03 -7.93 2.31
N PHE A 21 5.99 -8.68 1.97
CA PHE A 21 4.64 -8.13 1.84
C PHE A 21 3.57 -9.16 2.16
N ILE A 22 2.38 -8.67 2.53
CA ILE A 22 1.15 -9.47 2.66
C ILE A 22 0.11 -8.86 1.72
N GLU A 23 -0.65 -9.71 1.05
CA GLU A 23 -1.72 -9.28 0.15
C GLU A 23 -3.08 -9.33 0.84
N GLN A 24 -3.98 -8.45 0.41
CA GLN A 24 -5.40 -8.55 0.69
C GLN A 24 -5.70 -8.60 2.20
N VAL A 25 -4.99 -7.80 3.00
CA VAL A 25 -5.08 -7.80 4.47
C VAL A 25 -6.44 -7.26 4.93
N PRO A 26 -7.29 -8.07 5.60
CA PRO A 26 -8.53 -7.58 6.15
C PRO A 26 -8.27 -6.73 7.40
N PHE A 27 -8.83 -5.52 7.42
CA PHE A 27 -8.80 -4.67 8.60
C PHE A 27 -10.10 -3.88 8.75
N ARG A 28 -10.79 -4.10 9.86
CA ARG A 28 -12.12 -3.55 10.15
C ARG A 28 -13.11 -3.89 9.02
N LYS A 29 -13.68 -2.90 8.34
CA LYS A 29 -14.68 -3.06 7.26
C LYS A 29 -14.07 -2.99 5.86
N LYS A 30 -12.74 -3.09 5.73
CA LYS A 30 -12.04 -3.01 4.45
C LYS A 30 -10.96 -4.07 4.32
N ARG A 31 -10.39 -4.13 3.12
CA ARG A 31 -9.25 -4.96 2.76
C ARG A 31 -8.20 -4.06 2.12
N ILE A 32 -6.96 -4.12 2.61
CA ILE A 32 -5.83 -3.38 2.05
C ILE A 32 -5.20 -4.27 0.98
N ASP A 33 -4.93 -3.73 -0.21
CA ASP A 33 -4.43 -4.57 -1.30
C ASP A 33 -3.06 -5.17 -1.02
N PHE A 34 -2.10 -4.36 -0.58
CA PHE A 34 -0.77 -4.82 -0.16
C PHE A 34 -0.32 -4.08 1.09
N VAL A 35 0.35 -4.81 1.99
CA VAL A 35 1.09 -4.26 3.11
C VAL A 35 2.53 -4.69 2.98
N ILE A 36 3.44 -3.72 2.89
CA ILE A 36 4.89 -3.94 2.94
C ILE A 36 5.34 -3.67 4.37
N TYR A 37 6.20 -4.54 4.89
CA TYR A 37 6.72 -4.40 6.24
C TYR A 37 8.23 -4.63 6.30
N GLU A 38 8.90 -3.85 7.14
CA GLU A 38 10.31 -4.02 7.50
C GLU A 38 10.41 -4.10 9.02
N GLU A 39 11.10 -5.14 9.52
CA GLU A 39 11.48 -5.34 10.94
C GLU A 39 10.50 -4.74 11.97
N GLU A 40 9.32 -5.35 12.13
CA GLU A 40 8.22 -5.00 13.06
C GLU A 40 7.74 -3.53 13.13
N ASP A 41 8.47 -2.54 12.61
CA ASP A 41 8.38 -1.13 12.96
C ASP A 41 8.24 -0.19 11.74
N ASN A 42 7.99 -0.73 10.55
CA ASN A 42 7.60 0.06 9.39
C ASN A 42 6.51 -0.64 8.58
N ILE A 43 5.25 -0.24 8.77
CA ILE A 43 4.08 -0.78 8.10
C ILE A 43 3.61 0.21 7.03
N ASN A 44 3.83 -0.15 5.78
CA ASN A 44 3.48 0.65 4.62
C ASN A 44 2.30 0.03 3.87
N THR A 45 1.27 0.82 3.59
CA THR A 45 0.06 0.33 2.90
C THR A 45 0.03 0.79 1.45
N PHE A 46 -0.44 -0.08 0.56
CA PHE A 46 -0.57 0.20 -0.87
C PHE A 46 -1.97 -0.19 -1.34
N GLU A 47 -2.65 0.73 -2.00
CA GLU A 47 -3.96 0.51 -2.63
C GLU A 47 -3.83 0.63 -4.14
N LEU A 48 -4.41 -0.32 -4.89
CA LEU A 48 -4.25 -0.41 -6.34
C LEU A 48 -5.55 -0.03 -7.05
N LYS A 49 -5.46 0.85 -8.05
CA LYS A 49 -6.55 1.07 -9.00
C LYS A 49 -6.03 1.24 -10.42
N VAL A 50 -6.84 0.78 -11.37
CA VAL A 50 -6.52 0.97 -12.80
C VAL A 50 -6.76 2.42 -13.20
N SER A 51 -7.91 3.00 -12.85
CA SER A 51 -8.36 4.29 -13.41
C SER A 51 -9.11 5.23 -12.46
N ASP A 52 -9.58 4.74 -11.31
CA ASP A 52 -10.30 5.57 -10.30
C ASP A 52 -9.34 6.09 -9.23
N TRP A 53 -8.67 7.21 -9.54
CA TRP A 53 -7.64 7.77 -8.67
C TRP A 53 -8.25 8.40 -7.41
N LYS A 54 -9.48 8.92 -7.49
CA LYS A 54 -10.14 9.58 -6.35
C LYS A 54 -10.50 8.56 -5.28
N SER A 55 -11.03 7.40 -5.68
CA SER A 55 -11.34 6.32 -4.76
C SER A 55 -10.09 5.78 -4.07
N VAL A 56 -9.02 5.48 -4.83
CA VAL A 56 -7.78 4.95 -4.25
C VAL A 56 -7.09 5.97 -3.35
N PHE A 57 -7.11 7.26 -3.71
CA PHE A 57 -6.60 8.34 -2.87
C PHE A 57 -7.36 8.41 -1.54
N ASN A 58 -8.70 8.36 -1.57
CA ASN A 58 -9.51 8.32 -0.36
C ASN A 58 -9.23 7.10 0.53
N GLN A 59 -8.89 5.95 -0.08
CA GLN A 59 -8.49 4.76 0.67
C GLN A 59 -7.11 4.94 1.33
N ALA A 60 -6.13 5.48 0.60
CA ALA A 60 -4.80 5.76 1.13
C ALA A 60 -4.82 6.77 2.28
N CYS A 61 -5.60 7.86 2.14
CA CYS A 61 -5.80 8.82 3.24
C CYS A 61 -6.35 8.17 4.51
N LYS A 62 -7.26 7.19 4.39
CA LYS A 62 -7.78 6.44 5.55
C LYS A 62 -6.73 5.52 6.16
N ASN A 63 -5.82 4.99 5.35
CA ASN A 63 -4.77 4.08 5.81
C ASN A 63 -3.71 4.78 6.65
N LEU A 64 -3.46 6.08 6.42
CA LEU A 64 -2.58 6.89 7.28
C LEU A 64 -2.98 6.89 8.78
N LEU A 65 -4.20 6.48 9.12
CA LEU A 65 -4.63 6.32 10.51
C LEU A 65 -3.97 5.12 11.21
N PHE A 66 -3.38 4.20 10.46
CA PHE A 66 -2.85 2.93 10.97
C PHE A 66 -1.62 2.41 10.22
N SER A 67 -0.98 3.23 9.39
CA SER A 67 0.25 2.88 8.67
C SER A 67 1.25 4.04 8.74
N ASP A 68 2.54 3.73 8.63
CA ASP A 68 3.63 4.71 8.67
C ASP A 68 3.66 5.57 7.40
N LYS A 69 3.40 4.89 6.27
CA LYS A 69 3.19 5.50 4.96
C LYS A 69 2.02 4.85 4.27
N SER A 70 1.36 5.61 3.41
CA SER A 70 0.33 5.09 2.52
C SER A 70 0.59 5.52 1.08
N TYR A 71 0.40 4.57 0.18
CA TYR A 71 0.70 4.70 -1.23
C TYR A 71 -0.53 4.37 -2.06
N ILE A 72 -0.69 5.11 -3.14
CA ILE A 72 -1.56 4.73 -4.25
C ILE A 72 -0.71 4.16 -5.39
N CYS A 73 -1.18 3.05 -5.96
CA CYS A 73 -0.56 2.37 -7.09
C CYS A 73 -1.52 2.44 -8.27
N PHE A 74 -1.03 2.96 -9.40
CA PHE A 74 -1.90 3.29 -10.52
C PHE A 74 -1.35 2.80 -11.86
N TRP A 75 -2.24 2.44 -12.79
CA TRP A 75 -1.82 2.10 -14.14
C TRP A 75 -1.37 3.35 -14.90
N TYR A 76 -0.15 3.32 -15.45
CA TYR A 76 0.54 4.51 -15.95
C TYR A 76 -0.23 5.34 -16.99
N THR A 77 -1.12 4.74 -17.79
CA THR A 77 -1.86 5.47 -18.83
C THR A 77 -2.86 6.48 -18.27
N PHE A 78 -3.12 6.43 -16.96
CA PHE A 78 -4.05 7.34 -16.28
C PHE A 78 -3.34 8.35 -15.37
N GLU A 79 -2.01 8.45 -15.44
CA GLU A 79 -1.20 9.40 -14.67
C GLU A 79 -1.72 10.85 -14.77
N ASN A 80 -2.03 11.31 -15.98
CA ASN A 80 -2.53 12.67 -16.23
C ASN A 80 -3.86 13.01 -15.55
N ARG A 81 -4.56 12.02 -14.96
CA ARG A 81 -5.80 12.25 -14.21
C ARG A 81 -5.53 12.56 -12.74
N ILE A 82 -4.35 12.24 -12.24
CA ILE A 82 -4.01 12.35 -10.82
C ILE A 82 -3.73 13.81 -10.48
N ASP A 83 -4.39 14.29 -9.44
CA ASP A 83 -4.07 15.59 -8.86
C ASP A 83 -2.79 15.44 -8.01
N MET A 84 -1.65 15.78 -8.60
CA MET A 84 -0.34 15.64 -7.97
C MET A 84 -0.17 16.57 -6.75
N ASP A 85 -0.80 17.74 -6.76
CA ASP A 85 -0.74 18.68 -5.65
C ASP A 85 -1.51 18.14 -4.46
N LEU A 86 -2.65 17.48 -4.70
CA LEU A 86 -3.41 16.81 -3.66
C LEU A 86 -2.62 15.63 -3.07
N VAL A 87 -2.02 14.79 -3.91
CA VAL A 87 -1.17 13.65 -3.47
C VAL A 87 -0.05 14.13 -2.54
N LYS A 88 0.69 15.17 -2.96
CA LYS A 88 1.78 15.76 -2.17
C LYS A 88 1.28 16.41 -0.89
N ARG A 89 0.21 17.21 -0.96
CA ARG A 89 -0.37 17.93 0.19
C ARG A 89 -0.78 17.00 1.32
N TYR A 90 -1.30 15.82 0.98
CA TYR A 90 -1.73 14.81 1.96
C TYR A 90 -0.63 13.82 2.33
N ASN A 91 0.61 14.03 1.86
CA ASN A 91 1.75 13.15 2.09
C ASN A 91 1.43 11.68 1.72
N ILE A 92 0.79 11.48 0.57
CA ILE A 92 0.49 10.17 0.00
C ILE A 92 1.55 9.84 -1.03
N GLY A 93 2.09 8.62 -0.98
CA GLY A 93 3.01 8.14 -1.99
C GLY A 93 2.30 7.73 -3.27
N LEU A 94 2.99 7.81 -4.39
CA LEU A 94 2.45 7.43 -5.70
C LEU A 94 3.44 6.54 -6.44
N PHE A 95 2.94 5.37 -6.84
CA PHE A 95 3.59 4.49 -7.79
C PHE A 95 2.81 4.38 -9.08
N LEU A 96 3.52 4.45 -10.21
CA LEU A 96 2.98 4.12 -11.52
C LEU A 96 3.48 2.74 -11.95
N ILE A 97 2.53 1.90 -12.32
CA ILE A 97 2.79 0.53 -12.75
C ILE A 97 2.66 0.46 -14.27
N LYS A 98 3.69 -0.13 -14.88
CA LYS A 98 3.77 -0.56 -16.28
C LYS A 98 3.96 -2.08 -16.28
N LYS A 99 3.78 -2.72 -17.44
CA LYS A 99 3.88 -4.19 -17.57
C LYS A 99 5.18 -4.74 -16.97
N ASN A 100 6.31 -4.08 -17.22
CA ASN A 100 7.64 -4.56 -16.81
C ASN A 100 8.36 -3.61 -15.85
N LYS A 101 7.66 -2.61 -15.30
CA LYS A 101 8.29 -1.58 -14.48
C LYS A 101 7.31 -0.99 -13.49
N VAL A 102 7.78 -0.80 -12.26
CA VAL A 102 7.09 -0.02 -11.23
C VAL A 102 7.95 1.20 -10.96
N LEU A 103 7.35 2.38 -10.97
CA LEU A 103 8.02 3.68 -10.83
C LEU A 103 7.45 4.40 -9.61
N GLU A 104 8.30 4.72 -8.64
CA GLU A 104 7.93 5.66 -7.58
C GLU A 104 7.99 7.09 -8.13
N ILE A 105 6.87 7.80 -8.09
CA ILE A 105 6.76 9.19 -8.56
C ILE A 105 6.75 10.16 -7.38
N VAL A 106 6.10 9.76 -6.29
CA VAL A 106 6.07 10.54 -5.05
C VAL A 106 6.43 9.59 -3.91
N SER A 107 7.49 9.94 -3.18
CA SER A 107 7.86 9.28 -1.93
C SER A 107 7.35 10.12 -0.76
N PRO A 108 6.48 9.58 0.10
CA PRO A 108 5.97 10.30 1.25
C PRO A 108 7.01 10.28 2.39
N HIS A 109 7.02 11.35 3.17
CA HIS A 109 7.80 11.40 4.40
C HIS A 109 7.16 10.53 5.48
N ASN A 110 7.94 10.04 6.46
CA ASN A 110 7.40 9.26 7.57
C ASN A 110 6.34 10.07 8.32
N ASN A 111 5.13 9.53 8.37
CA ASN A 111 4.07 10.15 9.13
C ASN A 111 4.15 9.66 10.58
N ASN A 112 5.16 10.13 11.33
CA ASN A 112 5.40 9.74 12.74
C ASN A 112 4.28 10.17 13.71
N LYS A 113 3.18 10.73 13.20
CA LYS A 113 2.01 11.08 13.99
C LYS A 113 0.98 9.98 13.79
N TYR A 114 1.04 8.96 14.64
CA TYR A 114 -0.07 8.02 14.81
C TYR A 114 -1.29 8.82 15.27
N LEU A 115 -2.06 9.34 14.32
CA LEU A 115 -3.27 10.11 14.61
C LEU A 115 -4.23 9.31 15.50
N LYS A 116 -4.12 7.97 15.44
CA LYS A 116 -4.83 7.01 16.30
C LYS A 116 -3.91 5.85 16.71
N PRO A 117 -3.14 5.96 17.80
CA PRO A 117 -2.18 4.92 18.24
C PRO A 117 -2.82 3.53 18.41
N ASN A 118 -4.05 3.49 18.91
CA ASN A 118 -4.79 2.22 19.07
C ASN A 118 -5.11 1.54 17.73
N TYR A 119 -5.32 2.32 16.66
CA TYR A 119 -5.56 1.76 15.33
C TYR A 119 -4.27 1.19 14.75
N TYR A 120 -3.17 1.93 14.88
CA TYR A 120 -1.85 1.45 14.48
C TYR A 120 -1.49 0.16 15.21
N LYS A 121 -1.58 0.12 16.56
CA LYS A 121 -1.30 -1.08 17.35
C LYS A 121 -2.17 -2.28 16.95
N SER A 122 -3.47 -2.06 16.75
CA SER A 122 -4.38 -3.12 16.31
C SER A 122 -4.04 -3.64 14.91
N PHE A 123 -3.62 -2.76 14.00
CA PHE A 123 -3.21 -3.17 12.66
C PHE A 123 -1.87 -3.89 12.69
N LYS A 124 -0.89 -3.38 13.44
CA LYS A 124 0.42 -4.04 13.65
C LYS A 124 0.26 -5.46 14.17
N ASN A 125 -0.55 -5.66 15.21
CA ASN A 125 -0.83 -7.01 15.72
C ASN A 125 -1.43 -7.91 14.63
N LYS A 126 -2.34 -7.37 13.81
CA LYS A 126 -2.93 -8.12 12.70
C LYS A 126 -1.89 -8.55 11.66
N ILE A 127 -0.91 -7.70 11.36
CA ILE A 127 0.21 -8.01 10.47
C ILE A 127 1.11 -9.08 11.08
N LEU A 128 1.48 -8.94 12.36
CA LEU A 128 2.29 -9.93 13.08
C LEU A 128 1.62 -11.31 13.12
N ASP A 129 0.30 -11.36 13.38
CA ASP A 129 -0.47 -12.60 13.33
C ASP A 129 -0.44 -13.23 11.93
N SER A 130 -0.57 -12.42 10.88
CA SER A 130 -0.48 -12.90 9.49
C SER A 130 0.89 -13.48 9.16
N ILE A 131 1.98 -12.83 9.58
CA ILE A 131 3.35 -13.31 9.39
C ILE A 131 3.56 -14.64 10.14
N HIS A 132 3.13 -14.72 11.39
CA HIS A 132 3.30 -15.93 12.19
C HIS A 132 2.55 -17.12 11.58
N ASN A 133 1.32 -16.91 11.10
CA ASN A 133 0.55 -17.95 10.44
C ASN A 133 1.18 -18.40 9.10
N GLU A 134 1.69 -17.47 8.28
CA GLU A 134 2.40 -17.85 7.05
C GLU A 134 3.64 -18.72 7.33
N ASN A 135 4.38 -18.43 8.41
CA ASN A 135 5.54 -19.22 8.81
C ASN A 135 5.18 -20.60 9.41
N LEU A 136 3.99 -20.75 10.02
CA LEU A 136 3.53 -22.02 10.58
C LEU A 136 2.95 -22.97 9.53
N PHE A 137 2.37 -22.44 8.45
CA PHE A 137 1.71 -23.22 7.40
C PHE A 137 2.47 -23.23 6.06
N GLY A 138 3.61 -22.56 5.99
CA GLY A 138 4.47 -22.48 4.81
C GLY A 138 5.70 -23.38 4.88
N ASN A 139 5.52 -24.66 4.53
CA ASN A 139 6.55 -25.56 3.97
C ASN A 139 5.89 -26.43 2.90
#